data_AF-A0A7C5XFU1-F1
#
_entry.id   AF-A0A7C5XFU1-F1
#
_cell.length_a   1.000
_cell.length_b   1.000
_cell.length_c   1.000
_cell.angle_alpha   90.00
_cell.angle_beta   90.00
_cell.angle_gamma   90.00
#
_symmetry.space_group_name_H-M   'P 1'
#
loop_
_entity.id
_entity.type
_entity.pdbx_description
1 polymer ?
#
loop_
_entity_poly.entity_id
_entity_poly.type
_entity_poly.pdbx_seq_one_letter_code
_entity_poly.pdbx_strand_id
1 'polypeptide(L)'
;MLNLGFKRVAVSVAGFQSKAISEIRCLELGERADVLVFSVCNTCVGERDVEHIAKAEFVCASASKILLNRIDEKALAQLGVAIPVFALTEGGKRLVLAYLETFKDKLVIFRTAELSFEGEGRSPKLKTNRGFNQKP
;
A
#
# COMPACT_ATOMS: atom_id res chain seq x y z
N MET A 1 -17.65 -3.79 -14.52
CA MET A 1 -18.28 -3.64 -13.18
C MET A 1 -19.16 -2.41 -13.10
N LEU A 2 -18.67 -1.22 -13.45
CA LEU A 2 -19.50 0.00 -13.42
C LEU A 2 -20.72 -0.08 -14.36
N ASN A 3 -20.56 -0.64 -15.56
CA ASN A 3 -21.67 -0.92 -16.49
C ASN A 3 -22.70 -1.94 -15.95
N LEU A 4 -22.38 -2.67 -14.88
CA LEU A 4 -23.31 -3.58 -14.19
C LEU A 4 -24.06 -2.87 -13.05
N GLY A 5 -23.89 -1.56 -12.88
CA GLY A 5 -24.59 -0.74 -11.88
C GLY A 5 -23.94 -0.70 -10.49
N PHE A 6 -22.77 -1.33 -10.31
CA PHE A 6 -22.06 -1.26 -9.02
C PHE A 6 -21.51 0.15 -8.77
N LYS A 7 -21.87 0.72 -7.61
CA LYS A 7 -21.43 2.06 -7.18
C LYS A 7 -20.29 2.07 -6.16
N ARG A 8 -20.00 0.92 -5.54
CA ARG A 8 -18.87 0.73 -4.62
C ARG A 8 -18.06 -0.46 -5.08
N VAL A 9 -16.81 -0.24 -5.43
CA VAL A 9 -15.93 -1.27 -6.01
C VAL A 9 -14.57 -1.22 -5.33
N ALA A 10 -14.05 -2.38 -4.94
CA ALA A 10 -12.66 -2.51 -4.51
C ALA A 10 -11.85 -3.18 -5.62
N VAL A 11 -10.67 -2.63 -5.94
CA VAL A 11 -9.79 -3.12 -7.01
C VAL A 11 -8.38 -3.29 -6.45
N SER A 12 -7.78 -4.46 -6.69
CA SER A 12 -6.35 -4.66 -6.44
C SER A 12 -5.57 -4.45 -7.73
N VAL A 13 -4.55 -3.61 -7.69
CA VAL A 13 -3.68 -3.29 -8.83
C VAL A 13 -2.25 -3.65 -8.47
N ALA A 14 -1.62 -4.49 -9.31
CA ALA A 14 -0.22 -4.84 -9.12
C ALA A 14 0.69 -3.65 -9.46
N GLY A 15 1.80 -3.49 -8.75
CA GLY A 15 2.72 -2.34 -8.91
C GLY A 15 3.24 -2.12 -10.34
N PHE A 16 3.48 -3.18 -11.11
CA PHE A 16 3.88 -3.07 -12.53
C PHE A 16 2.76 -2.57 -13.47
N GLN A 17 1.52 -2.50 -12.97
CA GLN A 17 0.36 -1.91 -13.64
C GLN A 17 -0.08 -0.60 -12.96
N SER A 18 0.82 0.06 -12.23
CA SER A 18 0.57 1.29 -11.46
C SER A 18 -0.25 2.32 -12.23
N LYS A 19 0.03 2.51 -13.53
CA LYS A 19 -0.68 3.42 -14.42
C LYS A 19 -2.21 3.22 -14.42
N ALA A 20 -2.68 1.98 -14.30
CA ALA A 20 -4.10 1.66 -14.22
C ALA A 20 -4.79 2.33 -13.02
N ILE A 21 -4.06 2.62 -11.93
CA ILE A 21 -4.60 3.37 -10.78
C ILE A 21 -5.02 4.77 -11.22
N SER A 22 -4.22 5.45 -12.04
CA SER A 22 -4.57 6.77 -12.55
C SER A 22 -5.76 6.72 -13.51
N GLU A 23 -5.82 5.69 -14.36
CA GLU A 23 -6.94 5.46 -15.28
C GLU A 23 -8.25 5.18 -14.51
N ILE A 24 -8.18 4.39 -13.43
CA ILE A 24 -9.31 4.14 -12.53
C ILE A 24 -9.83 5.46 -11.94
N ARG A 25 -8.96 6.37 -11.51
CA ARG A 25 -9.39 7.69 -10.98
C ARG A 25 -10.10 8.54 -12.03
N CYS A 26 -9.64 8.49 -13.29
CA CYS A 26 -10.34 9.16 -14.38
C CYS A 26 -11.75 8.58 -14.60
N LEU A 27 -11.89 7.26 -14.54
CA LEU A 27 -13.18 6.58 -14.71
C LEU A 27 -14.13 6.81 -13.53
N GLU A 28 -13.60 6.79 -12.31
CA GLU A 28 -14.36 7.03 -11.07
C GLU A 28 -15.11 8.37 -11.10
N LEU A 29 -14.42 9.42 -11.54
CA LEU A 29 -14.99 10.77 -11.71
C LEU A 29 -16.11 10.80 -12.74
N GLY A 30 -15.98 10.08 -13.86
CA GLY A 30 -16.98 10.02 -14.92
C GLY A 30 -18.24 9.27 -14.51
N GLU A 31 -18.08 8.15 -13.80
CA GLU A 31 -19.17 7.22 -13.48
C GLU A 31 -19.87 7.50 -12.13
N ARG A 32 -19.36 8.49 -11.38
CA ARG A 32 -19.80 8.81 -10.01
C ARG A 32 -19.87 7.54 -9.15
N ALA A 33 -18.78 6.78 -9.16
CA ALA A 33 -18.60 5.60 -8.33
C ALA A 33 -17.63 5.90 -7.19
N ASP A 34 -17.64 5.05 -6.18
CA ASP A 34 -16.68 5.06 -5.06
C ASP A 34 -15.78 3.83 -5.24
N VAL A 35 -14.52 4.07 -5.59
CA VAL A 35 -13.56 3.02 -5.93
C VAL A 35 -12.40 3.03 -4.94
N LEU A 36 -12.27 1.93 -4.21
CA LEU A 36 -11.13 1.67 -3.34
C LEU A 36 -10.06 0.87 -4.09
N VAL A 37 -8.86 1.41 -4.17
CA VAL A 37 -7.73 0.82 -4.88
C VAL A 37 -6.67 0.35 -3.89
N PHE A 38 -6.27 -0.90 -4.05
CA PHE A 38 -5.20 -1.56 -3.31
C PHE A 38 -4.01 -1.77 -4.22
N SER A 39 -2.93 -1.03 -4.00
CA SER A 39 -1.64 -1.26 -4.67
C SER A 39 -0.91 -2.41 -3.98
N VAL A 40 -0.69 -3.49 -4.73
CA VAL A 40 -0.09 -4.76 -4.26
C VAL A 40 1.10 -5.16 -5.13
N CYS A 41 1.89 -6.15 -4.68
CA CYS A 41 3.02 -6.69 -5.46
C CYS A 41 4.01 -5.60 -5.90
N ASN A 42 4.40 -4.71 -4.98
CA ASN A 42 5.18 -3.51 -5.30
C ASN A 42 6.70 -3.69 -5.31
N THR A 43 7.21 -4.93 -5.35
CA THR A 43 8.66 -5.20 -5.22
C THR A 43 9.49 -4.61 -6.36
N CYS A 44 8.95 -4.52 -7.58
CA CYS A 44 9.68 -4.07 -8.78
C CYS A 44 9.29 -2.66 -9.25
N VAL A 45 8.64 -1.86 -8.40
CA VAL A 45 8.21 -0.50 -8.76
C VAL A 45 9.41 0.45 -8.82
N GLY A 46 9.43 1.31 -9.83
CA GLY A 46 10.41 2.39 -9.97
C GLY A 46 9.84 3.74 -9.54
N GLU A 47 10.68 4.78 -9.56
CA GLU A 47 10.26 6.16 -9.22
C GLU A 47 9.06 6.64 -10.04
N ARG A 48 8.98 6.24 -11.33
CA ARG A 48 7.87 6.60 -12.22
C ARG A 48 6.53 6.00 -11.81
N ASP A 49 6.53 4.89 -11.07
CA ASP A 49 5.30 4.23 -10.63
C ASP A 49 4.71 4.90 -9.39
N VAL A 50 5.55 5.58 -8.60
CA VAL A 50 5.18 6.19 -7.31
C VAL A 50 4.05 7.20 -7.48
N GLU A 51 4.07 8.00 -8.54
CA GLU A 51 3.04 9.01 -8.78
C GLU A 51 1.65 8.40 -9.01
N HIS A 52 1.61 7.20 -9.60
CA HIS A 52 0.36 6.49 -9.83
C HIS A 52 -0.07 5.74 -8.57
N ILE A 53 0.87 5.08 -7.89
CA ILE A 53 0.65 4.33 -6.64
C ILE A 53 0.14 5.24 -5.53
N ALA A 54 0.65 6.47 -5.43
CA ALA A 54 0.23 7.45 -4.43
C ALA A 54 -1.24 7.90 -4.56
N LYS A 55 -1.94 7.50 -5.63
CA LYS A 55 -3.39 7.75 -5.82
C LYS A 55 -4.27 6.60 -5.33
N ALA A 56 -3.69 5.54 -4.79
CA ALA A 56 -4.43 4.42 -4.21
C ALA A 56 -4.87 4.72 -2.77
N GLU A 57 -5.91 4.05 -2.30
CA GLU A 57 -6.28 4.09 -0.88
C GLU A 57 -5.30 3.30 -0.04
N PHE A 58 -4.86 2.16 -0.56
CA PHE A 58 -3.97 1.24 0.14
C PHE A 58 -2.72 0.97 -0.66
N VAL A 59 -1.57 0.99 0.01
CA VAL A 59 -0.29 0.61 -0.58
C VAL A 59 0.41 -0.39 0.33
N CYS A 60 0.64 -1.59 -0.19
CA CYS A 60 1.50 -2.58 0.45
C CYS A 60 2.96 -2.26 0.10
N ALA A 61 3.73 -1.77 1.07
CA ALA A 61 5.09 -1.28 0.83
C ALA A 61 6.19 -2.31 1.16
N SER A 62 5.83 -3.51 1.61
CA SER A 62 6.80 -4.55 2.01
C SER A 62 7.77 -4.86 0.87
N ALA A 63 9.05 -4.54 1.07
CA ALA A 63 10.18 -4.70 0.15
C ALA A 63 10.48 -3.55 -0.84
N SER A 64 9.73 -2.44 -0.86
CA SER A 64 10.07 -1.28 -1.69
C SER A 64 10.54 -0.09 -0.84
N LYS A 65 11.87 0.11 -0.77
CA LYS A 65 12.48 1.28 -0.11
C LYS A 65 11.99 2.60 -0.70
N ILE A 66 11.74 2.62 -2.01
CA ILE A 66 11.22 3.79 -2.72
C ILE A 66 9.83 4.14 -2.15
N LEU A 67 8.95 3.14 -2.01
CA LEU A 67 7.61 3.39 -1.46
C LEU A 67 7.66 3.76 0.02
N LEU A 68 8.48 3.11 0.84
CA LEU A 68 8.65 3.48 2.25
C LEU A 68 9.03 4.96 2.39
N ASN A 69 10.01 5.44 1.63
CA ASN A 69 10.44 6.84 1.71
C ASN A 69 9.43 7.84 1.14
N ARG A 70 8.66 7.47 0.10
CA ARG A 70 7.80 8.42 -0.64
C ARG A 70 6.33 8.42 -0.21
N ILE A 71 5.85 7.28 0.30
CA ILE A 71 4.44 7.09 0.68
C ILE A 71 4.21 7.42 2.14
N ASP A 72 5.22 7.25 2.99
CA ASP A 72 5.10 7.50 4.43
C ASP A 72 4.61 8.92 4.74
N GLU A 73 5.19 9.94 4.08
CA GLU A 73 4.77 11.34 4.23
C GLU A 73 3.29 11.60 3.90
N LYS A 74 2.66 10.71 3.11
CA LYS A 74 1.27 10.84 2.66
C LYS A 74 0.32 9.89 3.37
N ALA A 75 0.84 8.93 4.12
CA ALA A 75 0.03 7.94 4.79
C ALA A 75 -0.71 8.59 5.99
N LEU A 76 -1.96 8.16 6.21
CA LEU A 76 -2.77 8.56 7.36
C LEU A 76 -2.83 7.48 8.44
N ALA A 77 -2.54 6.23 8.08
CA ALA A 77 -2.40 5.10 8.98
C ALA A 77 -1.51 4.01 8.36
N GLN A 78 -0.78 3.27 9.20
CA GLN A 78 -0.08 2.04 8.84
C GLN A 78 -0.75 0.86 9.55
N LEU A 79 -1.03 -0.21 8.81
CA LEU A 79 -1.36 -1.52 9.35
C LEU A 79 -0.17 -2.47 9.23
N GLY A 80 0.10 -3.21 10.30
CA GLY A 80 1.19 -4.17 10.32
C GLY A 80 2.56 -3.53 10.50
N VAL A 81 3.54 -4.38 10.81
CA VAL A 81 4.93 -3.98 11.10
C VAL A 81 5.90 -4.65 10.13
N ALA A 82 5.77 -5.96 9.92
CA ALA A 82 6.61 -6.71 8.99
C ALA A 82 6.26 -6.44 7.51
N ILE A 83 4.97 -6.27 7.23
CA ILE A 83 4.42 -5.97 5.91
C ILE A 83 3.55 -4.72 6.09
N PRO A 84 4.12 -3.52 5.96
CA PRO A 84 3.37 -2.28 6.16
C PRO A 84 2.36 -2.11 5.03
N VAL A 85 1.11 -1.92 5.43
CA VAL A 85 0.00 -1.51 4.57
C VAL A 85 -0.38 -0.09 4.95
N PHE A 86 -0.07 0.86 4.08
CA PHE A 86 -0.40 2.26 4.29
C PHE A 86 -1.79 2.57 3.76
N ALA A 87 -2.59 3.27 4.57
CA ALA A 87 -3.81 3.92 4.11
C ALA A 87 -3.50 5.39 3.81
N LEU A 88 -3.68 5.84 2.56
CA LEU A 88 -3.30 7.19 2.13
C LEU A 88 -4.45 8.19 2.14
N THR A 89 -5.69 7.72 2.17
CA THR A 89 -6.88 8.60 2.12
C THR A 89 -7.77 8.39 3.33
N GLU A 90 -8.67 9.34 3.59
CA GLU A 90 -9.68 9.22 4.64
C GLU A 90 -10.60 8.02 4.41
N GLY A 91 -10.89 7.67 3.15
CA GLY A 91 -11.64 6.47 2.79
C GLY A 91 -10.90 5.20 3.19
N GLY A 92 -9.60 5.13 2.87
CA GLY A 92 -8.74 4.02 3.29
C GLY A 92 -8.65 3.89 4.80
N LYS A 93 -8.44 5.00 5.51
CA LYS A 93 -8.39 5.04 6.98
C LYS A 93 -9.71 4.60 7.61
N ARG A 94 -10.85 5.03 7.07
CA ARG A 94 -12.18 4.61 7.54
C ARG A 94 -12.35 3.10 7.42
N LEU A 95 -11.95 2.51 6.29
CA LEU A 95 -12.03 1.07 6.10
C LEU A 95 -11.09 0.32 7.07
N VAL A 96 -9.89 0.84 7.33
CA VAL A 96 -8.99 0.28 8.35
C VAL A 96 -9.67 0.22 9.71
N LEU A 97 -10.27 1.33 10.16
CA LEU A 97 -10.90 1.37 11.47
C LEU A 97 -12.11 0.42 11.54
N ALA A 98 -12.91 0.33 10.48
CA ALA A 98 -14.02 -0.62 10.41
C ALA A 98 -13.54 -2.08 10.41
N TYR A 99 -12.42 -2.38 9.73
CA TYR A 99 -11.80 -3.70 9.79
C TYR A 99 -11.32 -4.03 11.21
N LEU A 100 -10.61 -3.10 11.85
CA LEU A 100 -10.11 -3.25 13.22
C LEU A 100 -11.22 -3.40 14.26
N GLU A 101 -12.36 -2.75 14.08
CA GLU A 101 -13.54 -2.90 14.95
C GLU A 101 -14.03 -4.35 15.04
N THR A 102 -13.93 -5.10 13.94
CA THR A 102 -14.35 -6.51 13.87
C THR A 102 -13.22 -7.51 14.15
N PHE A 103 -11.99 -7.01 14.37
CA PHE A 103 -10.81 -7.83 14.51
C PHE A 103 -10.77 -8.48 15.90
N LYS A 104 -10.67 -9.82 15.93
CA LYS A 104 -10.85 -10.60 17.16
C LYS A 104 -9.64 -10.59 18.09
N ASP A 105 -8.45 -10.35 17.54
CA ASP A 105 -7.22 -10.34 18.30
C ASP A 105 -6.97 -8.99 18.97
N LYS A 106 -6.02 -8.97 19.91
CA LYS A 106 -5.67 -7.76 20.65
C LYS A 106 -5.00 -6.74 19.73
N LEU A 107 -5.42 -5.48 19.87
CA LEU A 107 -4.89 -4.35 19.12
C LEU A 107 -3.96 -3.49 19.98
N VAL A 108 -2.90 -2.96 19.36
CA VAL A 108 -2.05 -1.90 19.91
C VAL A 108 -2.07 -0.75 18.93
N ILE A 109 -2.48 0.44 19.39
CA ILE A 109 -2.60 1.65 18.57
C ILE A 109 -1.88 2.77 19.31
N PHE A 110 -0.95 3.42 18.63
CA PHE A 110 -0.24 4.59 19.13
C PHE A 110 -0.30 5.71 18.09
N ARG A 111 -0.18 6.95 18.55
CA ARG A 111 -0.01 8.12 17.68
C ARG A 111 1.48 8.30 17.42
N THR A 112 1.83 8.65 16.20
CA THR A 112 3.20 8.92 15.77
C THR A 112 3.21 10.10 14.81
N ALA A 113 4.35 10.80 14.72
CA ALA A 113 4.56 11.85 13.73
C ALA A 113 4.93 11.30 12.35
N GLU A 114 5.59 10.13 12.32
CA GLU A 114 6.04 9.43 11.11
C GLU A 114 5.52 7.99 11.15
N LEU A 115 4.99 7.49 10.02
CA LEU A 115 4.31 6.20 9.96
C LEU A 115 5.22 5.05 9.54
N SER A 116 6.46 5.29 9.06
CA SER A 116 7.50 4.29 8.73
C SER A 116 7.97 3.50 9.95
N PHE A 117 7.04 2.89 10.69
CA PHE A 117 7.32 2.08 11.84
C PHE A 117 7.73 0.69 11.37
N GLU A 118 9.03 0.52 11.14
CA GLU A 118 9.66 -0.78 11.00
C GLU A 118 10.06 -1.27 12.39
N GLY A 119 9.25 -2.14 12.98
CA GLY A 119 9.61 -2.77 14.26
C GLY A 119 10.91 -3.57 14.08
N GLU A 120 11.86 -3.35 15.00
CA GLU A 120 13.21 -3.90 14.92
C GLU A 120 13.20 -5.40 14.56
N GLY A 121 13.87 -5.75 13.46
CA GLY A 121 14.07 -7.13 13.03
C GLY A 121 12.84 -7.86 12.48
N ARG A 122 11.69 -7.19 12.30
CA ARG A 122 10.47 -7.81 11.76
C ARG A 122 10.31 -7.72 10.24
N SER A 123 11.05 -6.83 9.58
CA SER A 123 11.03 -6.69 8.11
C SER A 123 11.71 -7.89 7.42
N PRO A 124 11.20 -8.37 6.26
CA PRO A 124 11.86 -9.39 5.46
C PRO A 124 13.29 -8.98 5.08
N LYS A 125 14.27 -9.85 5.37
CA LYS A 125 15.68 -9.62 5.00
C LYS A 125 16.00 -10.33 3.70
N LEU A 126 16.62 -9.62 2.75
CA LEU A 126 17.25 -10.25 1.60
C LEU A 126 18.36 -11.17 2.10
N LYS A 127 18.40 -12.43 1.61
CA LYS A 127 19.57 -13.29 1.84
C LYS A 127 20.77 -12.61 1.20
N THR A 128 21.73 -12.20 2.01
CA THR A 128 23.04 -11.79 1.52
C THR A 128 23.74 -13.03 0.95
N ASN A 129 24.01 -13.04 -0.35
CA ASN A 129 24.84 -14.08 -0.97
C ASN A 129 26.26 -13.98 -0.39
N ARG A 130 26.56 -14.80 0.62
CA ARG A 130 27.95 -15.15 0.93
C ARG A 130 28.39 -16.24 -0.06
N GLY A 131 29.33 -15.90 -0.93
CA GLY A 131 30.21 -16.88 -1.59
C GLY A 131 30.11 -16.98 -3.10
N PHE A 132 30.61 -15.97 -3.82
CA PHE A 132 31.23 -16.16 -5.14
C PHE A 132 32.43 -15.21 -5.24
N ASN A 133 33.50 -15.54 -4.50
CA ASN A 133 34.89 -15.29 -4.90
C ASN A 133 35.83 -15.75 -3.78
N GLN A 134 36.11 -17.04 -3.78
CA GLN A 134 37.46 -17.53 -3.46
C GLN A 134 37.72 -18.71 -4.37
N LYS A 135 38.67 -18.56 -5.29
CA LYS A 135 39.62 -19.60 -5.68
C LYS A 135 40.85 -18.93 -6.35
N PRO A 136 42.00 -19.59 -6.25
CA PRO A 136 43.32 -19.00 -5.92
C PRO A 136 43.96 -18.20 -7.05
#